data_AF-A0A386C7I2-F1
#
_entry.id   AF-A0A386C7I2-F1
#
_cell.length_a   1.000
_cell.length_b   1.000
_cell.length_c   1.000
_cell.angle_alpha   90.00
_cell.angle_beta   90.00
_cell.angle_gamma   90.00
#
_symmetry.space_group_name_H-M   'P 1'
#
loop_
_entity.id
_entity.type
_entity.pdbx_description
1 polymer ?
#
loop_
_entity_poly.entity_id
_entity_poly.type
_entity_poly.pdbx_seq_one_letter_code
_entity_poly.pdbx_strand_id
1 'polypeptide(L)' 'FSAIDAFLNAAMLLGGMGPVGDLPNDGAKFFAGCYALFAGLVFIGVVSVMIAPFAHRILHKLHMQKG' A
#
# COMPACT_ATOMS: atom_id res chain seq x y z
N PHE A 1 0.69 17.21 -18.46
CA PHE A 1 0.19 16.39 -17.33
C PHE A 1 0.05 17.29 -16.12
N SER A 2 -1.12 17.31 -15.47
CA SER A 2 -1.25 18.00 -14.18
C SER A 2 -0.53 17.19 -13.10
N ALA A 3 0.04 17.86 -12.10
CA ALA A 3 0.67 17.19 -10.96
C ALA A 3 -0.30 16.25 -10.23
N ILE A 4 -1.59 16.58 -10.25
CA ILE A 4 -2.68 15.80 -9.67
C ILE A 4 -2.89 14.48 -10.43
N ASP A 5 -2.80 14.50 -11.76
CA ASP A 5 -2.88 13.28 -12.57
C ASP A 5 -1.67 12.38 -12.32
N ALA A 6 -0.47 12.97 -12.20
CA ALA A 6 0.75 12.22 -11.91
C ALA A 6 0.70 11.57 -10.52
N PHE A 7 0.23 12.31 -9.50
CA PHE A 7 0.00 11.79 -8.15
C PHE A 7 -0.99 10.64 -8.15
N LEU A 8 -2.15 10.81 -8.79
CA LEU A 8 -3.18 9.79 -8.86
C LEU A 8 -2.65 8.51 -9.54
N ASN A 9 -1.96 8.64 -10.68
CA ASN A 9 -1.38 7.49 -11.38
C ASN A 9 -0.29 6.79 -10.54
N ALA A 10 0.56 7.54 -9.85
CA ALA A 10 1.57 6.96 -8.95
C ALA A 10 0.92 6.21 -7.77
N ALA A 11 -0.14 6.78 -7.19
CA ALA A 11 -0.91 6.15 -6.12
C ALA A 11 -1.59 4.85 -6.58
N MET A 12 -2.12 4.81 -7.81
CA MET A 12 -2.68 3.60 -8.39
C MET A 12 -1.64 2.49 -8.57
N LEU A 13 -0.46 2.82 -9.12
CA LEU A 13 0.64 1.86 -9.29
C LEU A 13 1.12 1.28 -7.95
N LEU A 14 1.26 2.14 -6.94
CA LEU A 14 1.63 1.72 -5.57
C LEU A 14 0.54 0.87 -4.91
N GLY A 15 -0.73 1.21 -5.13
CA GLY A 15 -1.88 0.48 -4.59
C GLY A 15 -2.24 -0.80 -5.35
N GLY A 16 -1.61 -1.06 -6.51
CA GLY A 16 -1.96 -2.19 -7.38
C GLY A 16 -3.35 -2.07 -8.02
N MET A 17 -3.96 -0.87 -8.00
CA MET A 17 -5.25 -0.60 -8.60
C MET A 17 -5.06 -0.21 -10.08
N GLY A 18 -5.90 -0.75 -10.96
CA GLY A 18 -5.91 -0.36 -12.37
C GLY A 18 -6.35 1.10 -12.58
N PRO A 19 -6.27 1.62 -13.82
CA PRO A 19 -6.66 2.99 -14.14
C PRO A 19 -8.09 3.26 -13.71
N VAL A 20 -8.24 4.14 -12.72
CA VAL A 20 -9.53 4.70 -12.32
C VAL A 20 -9.93 5.67 -13.44
N GLY A 21 -11.14 5.52 -13.97
CA GLY A 21 -11.62 6.23 -15.16
C GLY A 21 -11.63 7.76 -15.03
N ASP A 22 -12.30 8.45 -15.95
CA ASP A 22 -12.31 9.92 -15.93
C ASP A 22 -13.01 10.46 -14.67
N LEU A 23 -12.21 11.04 -13.76
CA LEU A 23 -12.72 11.72 -12.58
C LEU A 23 -13.15 13.16 -12.95
N PRO A 24 -14.34 13.60 -12.50
CA PRO A 24 -14.97 14.83 -13.00
C PRO A 24 -14.34 16.13 -12.51
N ASN A 25 -13.52 16.09 -11.45
CA ASN A 25 -12.88 17.26 -10.89
C ASN A 25 -11.54 16.92 -10.22
N ASP A 26 -10.68 17.93 -10.08
CA ASP A 26 -9.34 17.80 -9.49
C ASP A 26 -9.37 17.38 -8.01
N GLY A 27 -10.39 17.80 -7.27
CA GLY A 27 -10.59 17.39 -5.87
C GLY A 27 -10.85 15.88 -5.73
N ALA A 28 -11.62 15.31 -6.64
CA ALA A 28 -11.90 13.89 -6.69
C ALA A 28 -10.63 13.10 -7.03
N LYS A 29 -9.79 13.59 -7.95
CA LYS A 29 -8.49 12.96 -8.28
C LYS A 29 -7.55 12.96 -7.08
N PHE A 30 -7.49 14.05 -6.33
CA PHE A 30 -6.70 14.12 -5.10
C PHE A 30 -7.20 13.13 -4.04
N PHE A 31 -8.52 13.12 -3.79
CA PHE A 31 -9.12 12.18 -2.84
C PHE A 31 -8.90 10.73 -3.26
N ALA A 32 -9.09 10.40 -4.54
CA ALA A 32 -8.89 9.06 -5.06
C ALA A 32 -7.43 8.60 -4.91
N GLY A 33 -6.46 9.49 -5.15
CA GLY A 33 -5.04 9.18 -4.92
C GLY A 33 -4.72 8.91 -3.44
N CYS A 34 -5.21 9.77 -2.53
CA CYS A 34 -5.05 9.54 -1.09
C CYS A 34 -5.73 8.25 -0.63
N TYR A 35 -6.93 7.96 -1.12
CA TYR A 35 -7.66 6.74 -0.81
C TYR A 35 -6.93 5.49 -1.32
N ALA A 36 -6.39 5.53 -2.54
CA ALA A 36 -5.61 4.42 -3.10
C ALA A 36 -4.36 4.13 -2.26
N LEU A 37 -3.64 5.18 -1.83
CA LEU A 37 -2.49 5.02 -0.93
C LEU A 37 -2.89 4.47 0.43
N PHE A 38 -3.98 4.99 1.02
CA PHE A 38 -4.49 4.50 2.30
C PHE A 38 -4.86 3.02 2.20
N ALA A 39 -5.64 2.64 1.18
CA ALA A 39 -6.04 1.26 0.94
C ALA A 39 -4.83 0.34 0.79
N GLY A 40 -3.83 0.74 -0.01
CA GLY A 40 -2.60 -0.05 -0.19
C GLY A 40 -1.73 -0.15 1.06
N LEU A 41 -1.38 0.99 1.68
CA LEU A 41 -0.44 1.05 2.81
C LEU A 41 -1.04 0.44 4.08
N VAL A 42 -2.31 0.72 4.38
CA VAL A 42 -2.97 0.15 5.57
C VAL A 42 -3.15 -1.34 5.40
N PHE A 43 -3.52 -1.82 4.20
CA PHE A 43 -3.60 -3.24 3.93
C PHE A 43 -2.25 -3.94 4.17
N ILE A 44 -1.17 -3.42 3.57
CA ILE A 44 0.19 -3.96 3.78
C ILE A 44 0.59 -3.88 5.26
N GLY A 45 0.29 -2.77 5.93
CA GLY A 45 0.61 -2.57 7.34
C GLY A 45 -0.09 -3.58 8.25
N VAL A 46 -1.38 -3.81 8.07
CA VAL A 46 -2.16 -4.79 8.83
C VAL A 46 -1.64 -6.20 8.58
N VAL A 47 -1.41 -6.58 7.31
CA VAL A 47 -0.84 -7.89 6.95
C VAL A 47 0.55 -8.07 7.59
N SER A 48 1.38 -7.03 7.56
CA SER A 48 2.72 -7.05 8.17
C SER A 48 2.65 -7.23 9.68
N VAL A 49 1.75 -6.55 10.38
CA VAL A 49 1.53 -6.71 11.82
C VAL A 49 1.04 -8.12 12.16
N MET A 50 0.16 -8.70 11.34
CA MET A 50 -0.30 -10.08 11.51
C MET A 50 0.81 -11.11 11.28
N ILE A 51 1.68 -10.89 10.30
CA ILE A 51 2.80 -11.80 9.96
C ILE A 51 3.99 -11.63 10.92
N ALA A 52 4.19 -10.44 11.48
CA ALA A 52 5.29 -10.14 12.42
C ALA A 52 5.50 -11.18 13.54
N PRO A 53 4.47 -11.64 14.29
CA PRO A 53 4.67 -12.67 15.31
C PRO A 53 5.09 -14.03 14.73
N PHE A 54 4.66 -14.38 13.52
CA PHE A 54 5.10 -15.61 12.84
C PHE A 54 6.55 -15.51 12.40
N ALA A 55 6.92 -14.39 11.76
CA ALA A 55 8.31 -14.11 11.37
C ALA A 55 9.23 -14.11 12.60
N HIS A 56 8.80 -13.47 13.70
CA HIS A 56 9.54 -13.46 14.96
C HIS A 56 9.69 -14.87 15.57
N ARG A 57 8.64 -15.71 15.53
CA ARG A 57 8.71 -17.11 15.97
C ARG A 57 9.67 -17.95 15.11
N ILE A 58 9.67 -17.77 13.79
CA ILE A 58 10.60 -18.45 12.88
C ILE A 58 12.03 -18.02 13.16
N LEU A 59 12.28 -16.73 13.34
CA LEU A 59 13.61 -16.19 13.67
C LEU A 59 14.13 -16.77 14.99
N HIS A 60 13.28 -16.84 16.03
CA HIS A 60 13.63 -17.50 17.29
C HIS A 60 13.98 -18.99 17.10
N LYS A 61 13.21 -19.74 16.30
CA LYS A 61 13.52 -21.15 16.02
C LYS A 61 14.81 -21.34 15.21
N LEU A 62 15.10 -20.45 14.26
CA LEU A 62 16.32 -20.48 13.46
C LEU A 62 17.57 -20.14 14.29
N HIS A 63 17.48 -19.17 15.21
CA HIS A 63 18.57 -18.89 16.15
C HIS A 63 18.83 -20.04 17.12
N MET A 64 17.82 -20.83 17.48
CA MET A 64 18.00 -22.04 18.31
C MET A 64 18.58 -23.25 17.57
N GLN A 65 18.65 -23.23 16.23
CA GLN A 65 19.25 -24.31 15.44
C GLN A 65 20.76 -24.09 15.21
N LYS A 66 21.33 -22.99 15.72
CA LYS A 66 22.76 -22.62 15.55
C LYS A 66 23.60 -22.70 16.83
N GLY A 67 23.06 -23.24 17.93
CA GLY A 67 23.81 -23.61 19.14
C GLY A 67 23.66 -25.09 19.43
#